data_AF-A0A953XGU1-F1
#
_entry.id   AF-A0A953XGU1-F1
#
_cell.length_a   1.000
_cell.length_b   1.000
_cell.length_c   1.000
_cell.angle_alpha   90.00
_cell.angle_beta   90.00
_cell.angle_gamma   90.00
#
_symmetry.space_group_name_H-M   'P 1'
#
loop_
_entity.id
_entity.type
_entity.pdbx_description
1 polymer ?
#
loop_
_entity_poly.entity_id
_entity_poly.type
_entity_poly.pdbx_seq_one_letter_code
_entity_poly.pdbx_strand_id
1 'polypeptide(L)'
;MTQSQEAQVVDAVIANAVHHAKLRATPDDVAFGLLHALRLLRDHAEALGASTVGRIDDAVRAQVLAESLQRRAINPRFRHAVLAEPGPTAYPAMEILGDAALTCLLLESSPQTPTAMNRAAHELVEQLREVLGAPPCWSDVDDMLRGPDADAGESTIEEMAIWLH
;
A
#
# COMPACT_ATOMS: atom_id res chain seq x y z
N MET A 1 -16.17 19.40 7.37
CA MET A 1 -14.97 18.81 7.97
C MET A 1 -13.78 19.55 7.38
N THR A 2 -12.83 20.04 8.18
CA THR A 2 -11.60 20.63 7.63
C THR A 2 -10.66 19.50 7.16
N GLN A 3 -9.76 19.76 6.20
CA GLN A 3 -8.81 18.74 5.71
C GLN A 3 -7.98 18.08 6.84
N SER A 4 -7.68 18.83 7.91
CA SER A 4 -6.99 18.28 9.08
C SER A 4 -7.84 17.30 9.91
N GLN A 5 -9.16 17.45 9.92
CA GLN A 5 -10.06 16.53 10.61
C GLN A 5 -10.25 15.25 9.80
N GLU A 6 -10.37 15.36 8.48
CA GLU A 6 -10.45 14.20 7.57
C GLU A 6 -9.24 13.28 7.73
N ALA A 7 -8.03 13.86 7.70
CA ALA A 7 -6.79 13.11 7.88
C ALA A 7 -6.73 12.40 9.25
N GLN A 8 -7.13 13.07 10.34
CA GLN A 8 -7.16 12.46 11.67
C GLN A 8 -8.15 11.29 11.76
N VAL A 9 -9.29 11.38 11.07
CA VAL A 9 -10.27 10.30 11.04
C VAL A 9 -9.71 9.11 10.24
N VAL A 10 -9.10 9.35 9.08
CA VAL A 10 -8.44 8.32 8.27
C VAL A 10 -7.39 7.57 9.09
N ASP A 11 -6.53 8.31 9.80
CA ASP A 11 -5.48 7.74 10.65
C ASP A 11 -6.08 6.85 11.75
N ALA A 12 -7.13 7.34 12.43
CA ALA A 12 -7.80 6.59 13.49
C ALA A 12 -8.50 5.33 12.96
N VAL A 13 -9.13 5.40 11.79
CA VAL A 13 -9.79 4.25 11.15
C VAL A 13 -8.75 3.17 10.83
N ILE A 14 -7.64 3.53 10.19
CA ILE A 14 -6.61 2.58 9.79
C ILE A 14 -5.89 2.01 11.02
N ALA A 15 -5.47 2.85 11.97
CA ALA A 15 -4.80 2.38 13.19
C ALA A 15 -5.67 1.40 13.98
N ASN A 16 -6.98 1.67 14.11
CA ASN A 16 -7.91 0.76 14.77
C ASN A 16 -8.09 -0.56 14.01
N ALA A 17 -8.22 -0.50 12.69
CA ALA A 17 -8.33 -1.69 11.85
C ALA A 17 -7.06 -2.56 11.94
N VAL A 18 -5.88 -1.96 11.87
CA VAL A 18 -4.60 -2.66 12.04
C VAL A 18 -4.50 -3.30 13.42
N HIS A 19 -4.90 -2.58 14.48
CA HIS A 19 -4.96 -3.14 15.83
C HIS A 19 -5.83 -4.40 15.87
N HIS A 20 -7.03 -4.36 15.31
CA HIS A 20 -7.94 -5.51 15.29
C HIS A 20 -7.46 -6.65 14.38
N ALA A 21 -6.82 -6.37 13.25
CA ALA A 21 -6.21 -7.37 12.38
C ALA A 21 -5.08 -8.11 13.12
N LYS A 22 -4.20 -7.38 13.81
CA LYS A 22 -3.10 -7.93 14.63
C LYS A 22 -3.58 -8.84 15.77
N LEU A 23 -4.83 -8.71 16.24
CA LEU A 23 -5.41 -9.60 17.25
C LEU A 23 -5.89 -10.95 16.68
N ARG A 24 -6.04 -11.06 15.35
CA ARG A 24 -6.69 -12.20 14.69
C ARG A 24 -5.81 -12.90 13.66
N ALA A 25 -4.69 -12.30 13.29
CA ALA A 25 -3.82 -12.77 12.23
C ALA A 25 -2.34 -12.65 12.60
N THR A 26 -1.50 -13.43 11.92
CA THR A 26 -0.04 -13.32 12.00
C THR A 26 0.44 -12.00 11.39
N PRO A 27 1.65 -11.51 11.73
CA PRO A 27 2.20 -10.31 11.10
C PRO A 27 2.24 -10.40 9.56
N ASP A 28 2.63 -11.54 9.01
CA ASP A 28 2.66 -11.79 7.56
C ASP A 28 1.27 -11.67 6.93
N ASP A 29 0.24 -12.24 7.59
CA ASP A 29 -1.14 -12.16 7.14
C ASP A 29 -1.73 -10.75 7.26
N VAL A 30 -1.30 -9.97 8.26
CA VAL A 30 -1.63 -8.55 8.39
C VAL A 30 -0.97 -7.72 7.29
N ALA A 31 0.30 -8.00 6.97
CA ALA A 31 1.00 -7.36 5.86
C ALA A 31 0.29 -7.63 4.52
N PHE A 32 -0.16 -8.87 4.31
CA PHE A 32 -0.98 -9.23 3.15
C PHE A 32 -2.30 -8.44 3.12
N GLY A 33 -2.99 -8.33 4.26
CA GLY A 33 -4.22 -7.54 4.36
C GLY A 33 -4.01 -6.03 4.10
N LEU A 34 -2.85 -5.48 4.47
CA LEU A 34 -2.48 -4.08 4.19
C LEU A 34 -2.25 -3.85 2.70
N LEU A 35 -1.57 -4.78 2.02
CA LEU A 35 -1.39 -4.76 0.57
C LEU A 35 -2.74 -4.89 -0.16
N HIS A 36 -3.63 -5.75 0.34
CA HIS A 36 -4.99 -5.86 -0.18
C HIS A 36 -5.76 -4.54 -0.04
N ALA A 37 -5.68 -3.87 1.11
CA ALA A 37 -6.29 -2.56 1.32
C ALA A 37 -5.73 -1.49 0.37
N LEU A 38 -4.40 -1.45 0.15
CA LEU A 38 -3.78 -0.56 -0.83
C LEU A 38 -4.26 -0.83 -2.25
N ARG A 39 -4.39 -2.11 -2.63
CA ARG A 39 -4.94 -2.49 -3.92
C ARG A 39 -6.38 -2.00 -4.10
N LEU A 40 -7.23 -2.09 -3.08
CA LEU A 40 -8.60 -1.55 -3.15
C LEU A 40 -8.62 -0.03 -3.38
N LEU A 41 -7.70 0.72 -2.77
CA LEU A 41 -7.55 2.16 -3.04
C LEU A 41 -7.11 2.41 -4.49
N ARG A 42 -6.17 1.61 -5.00
CA ARG A 42 -5.70 1.69 -6.39
C ARG A 42 -6.80 1.33 -7.40
N ASP A 43 -7.54 0.25 -7.18
CA ASP A 43 -8.68 -0.16 -8.01
C ASP A 43 -9.76 0.94 -8.05
N HIS A 44 -10.00 1.61 -6.92
CA HIS A 44 -10.87 2.77 -6.88
C HIS A 44 -10.29 3.96 -7.66
N ALA A 45 -8.99 4.21 -7.54
CA ALA A 45 -8.30 5.23 -8.33
C ALA A 45 -8.39 4.96 -9.83
N GLU A 46 -8.37 3.70 -10.28
CA GLU A 46 -8.57 3.31 -11.68
C GLU A 46 -9.95 3.75 -12.18
N ALA A 47 -11.00 3.57 -11.36
CA ALA A 47 -12.34 4.04 -11.68
C ALA A 47 -12.44 5.58 -11.80
N LEU A 48 -11.54 6.31 -11.14
CA LEU A 48 -11.43 7.78 -11.24
C LEU A 48 -10.53 8.25 -12.39
N GLY A 49 -9.80 7.33 -13.03
CA GLY A 49 -8.96 7.58 -14.21
C GLY A 49 -7.45 7.45 -13.96
N ALA A 50 -6.70 7.20 -15.04
CA ALA A 50 -5.27 6.87 -15.01
C ALA A 50 -4.38 7.90 -14.28
N SER A 51 -4.73 9.19 -14.31
CA SER A 51 -3.98 10.22 -13.59
C SER A 51 -4.11 10.11 -12.06
N THR A 52 -5.21 9.52 -11.57
CA THR A 52 -5.42 9.27 -10.14
C THR A 52 -4.64 8.03 -9.69
N VAL A 53 -4.61 7.00 -10.52
CA VAL A 53 -3.78 5.79 -10.32
C VAL A 53 -2.31 6.17 -10.20
N GLY A 54 -1.77 6.91 -11.18
CA GLY A 54 -0.36 7.32 -11.18
C GLY A 54 0.01 8.11 -9.92
N ARG A 55 -0.90 8.94 -9.38
CA ARG A 55 -0.66 9.66 -8.13
C ARG A 55 -0.55 8.73 -6.92
N ILE A 56 -1.37 7.68 -6.84
CA ILE A 56 -1.31 6.69 -5.77
C ILE A 56 -0.02 5.86 -5.90
N ASP A 57 0.26 5.34 -7.09
CA ASP A 57 1.44 4.53 -7.35
C ASP A 57 2.72 5.32 -7.05
N ASP A 58 2.82 6.57 -7.50
CA ASP A 58 3.95 7.46 -7.21
C ASP A 58 4.10 7.74 -5.71
N ALA A 59 2.99 7.95 -4.99
CA ALA A 59 3.01 8.24 -3.56
C ALA A 59 3.48 7.02 -2.74
N VAL A 60 2.97 5.83 -3.06
CA VAL A 60 3.40 4.57 -2.42
C VAL A 60 4.87 4.30 -2.76
N ARG A 61 5.24 4.40 -4.03
CA ARG A 61 6.61 4.20 -4.51
C ARG A 61 7.60 5.13 -3.82
N ALA A 62 7.28 6.42 -3.73
CA ALA A 62 8.15 7.41 -3.09
C ALA A 62 8.43 7.04 -1.63
N GLN A 63 7.42 6.58 -0.89
CA GLN A 63 7.57 6.20 0.52
C GLN A 63 8.43 4.94 0.69
N VAL A 64 8.13 3.88 -0.07
CA VAL A 64 8.89 2.62 -0.02
C VAL A 64 10.36 2.85 -0.41
N LEU A 65 10.62 3.64 -1.46
CA LEU A 65 11.97 3.92 -1.93
C LEU A 65 12.76 4.87 -1.02
N ALA A 66 12.12 5.94 -0.52
CA ALA A 66 12.80 6.93 0.32
C ALA A 66 13.43 6.28 1.55
N GLU A 67 12.71 5.39 2.21
CA GLU A 67 13.26 4.69 3.36
C GLU A 67 14.28 3.62 3.00
N SER A 68 14.06 2.87 1.91
CA SER A 68 15.04 1.90 1.44
C SER A 68 16.39 2.55 1.18
N LEU A 69 16.39 3.77 0.62
CA LEU A 69 17.58 4.60 0.46
C LEU A 69 18.17 5.04 1.81
N GLN A 70 17.34 5.51 2.75
CA GLN A 70 17.80 5.90 4.09
C GLN A 70 18.46 4.73 4.83
N ARG A 71 17.87 3.53 4.80
CA ARG A 71 18.42 2.35 5.45
C ARG A 71 19.70 1.86 4.79
N ARG A 72 19.80 1.93 3.45
CA ARG A 72 21.05 1.60 2.73
C ARG A 72 22.17 2.59 3.02
N ALA A 73 21.86 3.87 3.21
CA ALA A 73 22.84 4.87 3.58
C ALA A 73 23.47 4.58 4.96
N ILE A 74 22.69 4.01 5.88
CA ILE A 74 23.16 3.61 7.22
C ILE A 74 23.84 2.23 7.19
N ASN A 75 23.24 1.27 6.47
CA ASN A 75 23.72 -0.10 6.35
C ASN A 75 23.73 -0.55 4.88
N PRO A 76 24.89 -0.56 4.21
CA PRO A 76 24.99 -0.99 2.81
C PRO A 76 24.56 -2.45 2.55
N ARG A 77 24.49 -3.28 3.59
CA ARG A 77 24.03 -4.69 3.52
C ARG A 77 22.55 -4.84 3.91
N PHE A 78 21.82 -3.74 4.04
CA PHE A 78 20.39 -3.75 4.30
C PHE A 78 19.66 -4.64 3.29
N ARG A 79 18.71 -5.44 3.78
CA ARG A 79 17.84 -6.30 2.97
C ARG A 79 16.41 -5.86 3.18
N HIS A 80 15.64 -5.81 2.08
CA HIS A 80 14.22 -5.55 2.13
C HIS A 80 13.50 -6.67 2.91
N ALA A 81 12.34 -6.33 3.46
CA ALA A 81 11.42 -7.34 3.97
C ALA A 81 10.92 -8.22 2.83
N VAL A 82 10.75 -9.51 3.11
CA VAL A 82 10.15 -10.46 2.18
C VAL A 82 8.64 -10.40 2.41
N LEU A 83 7.87 -10.22 1.33
CA LEU A 83 6.42 -10.36 1.38
C LEU A 83 6.08 -11.86 1.35
N ALA A 84 5.55 -12.37 2.45
CA ALA A 84 5.12 -13.76 2.54
C ALA A 84 3.81 -13.98 1.79
N GLU A 85 3.61 -15.22 1.34
CA GLU A 85 2.31 -15.66 0.80
C GLU A 85 1.23 -15.64 1.90
N PRO A 86 -0.04 -15.43 1.54
CA PRO A 86 -1.14 -15.40 2.50
C PRO A 86 -1.28 -16.76 3.19
N GLY A 87 -1.22 -16.74 4.52
CA GLY A 87 -1.47 -17.87 5.40
C GLY A 87 -2.95 -18.06 5.75
N PRO A 88 -3.25 -18.98 6.67
CA PRO A 88 -4.63 -19.34 7.01
C PRO A 88 -5.42 -18.22 7.70
N THR A 89 -4.75 -17.19 8.23
CA THR A 89 -5.40 -16.05 8.90
C THR A 89 -5.38 -14.77 8.06
N ALA A 90 -4.96 -14.85 6.79
CA ALA A 90 -4.94 -13.72 5.87
C ALA A 90 -6.35 -13.17 5.60
N TYR A 91 -7.33 -14.04 5.38
CA TYR A 91 -8.68 -13.63 5.00
C TYR A 91 -9.36 -12.71 6.04
N PRO A 92 -9.38 -13.03 7.35
CA PRO A 92 -9.87 -12.11 8.37
C PRO A 92 -9.14 -10.75 8.40
N ALA A 93 -7.83 -10.72 8.17
CA ALA A 93 -7.06 -9.48 8.12
C ALA A 93 -7.43 -8.63 6.89
N MET A 94 -7.59 -9.29 5.74
CA MET A 94 -8.05 -8.65 4.50
C MET A 94 -9.43 -8.02 4.66
N GLU A 95 -10.39 -8.71 5.27
CA GLU A 95 -11.75 -8.16 5.48
C GLU A 95 -11.70 -6.89 6.35
N ILE A 96 -11.00 -6.96 7.50
CA ILE A 96 -10.91 -5.83 8.43
C ILE A 96 -10.25 -4.61 7.79
N LEU A 97 -9.13 -4.84 7.09
CA LEU A 97 -8.35 -3.77 6.48
C LEU A 97 -9.01 -3.26 5.18
N GLY A 98 -9.69 -4.14 4.45
CA GLY A 98 -10.49 -3.79 3.28
C GLY A 98 -11.67 -2.91 3.65
N ASP A 99 -12.41 -3.26 4.70
CA ASP A 99 -13.50 -2.43 5.23
C ASP A 99 -13.01 -1.05 5.66
N ALA A 100 -11.81 -0.97 6.25
CA ALA A 100 -11.19 0.29 6.62
C ALA A 100 -10.82 1.15 5.40
N ALA A 101 -10.25 0.54 4.35
CA ALA A 101 -9.96 1.22 3.09
C ALA A 101 -11.24 1.74 2.42
N LEU A 102 -12.28 0.91 2.33
CA LEU A 102 -13.58 1.31 1.80
C LEU A 102 -14.20 2.44 2.64
N THR A 103 -14.07 2.39 3.96
CA THR A 103 -14.51 3.48 4.84
C THR A 103 -13.75 4.78 4.54
N CYS A 104 -12.44 4.73 4.31
CA CYS A 104 -11.67 5.92 3.93
C CYS A 104 -12.11 6.49 2.58
N LEU A 105 -12.47 5.64 1.61
CA LEU A 105 -13.04 6.07 0.34
C LEU A 105 -14.41 6.76 0.52
N LEU A 106 -15.23 6.32 1.47
CA LEU A 106 -16.51 6.97 1.80
C LEU A 106 -16.33 8.36 2.46
N LEU A 107 -15.19 8.60 3.11
CA LEU A 107 -14.86 9.90 3.68
C LEU A 107 -14.40 10.90 2.61
N GLU A 108 -14.02 10.41 1.42
CA GLU A 108 -13.51 11.24 0.34
C GLU A 108 -14.53 12.31 -0.08
N SER A 109 -14.15 13.56 0.14
CA SER A 109 -15.04 14.69 -0.08
C SER A 109 -15.04 15.20 -1.53
N SER A 110 -14.00 14.88 -2.32
CA SER A 110 -13.89 15.32 -3.71
C SER A 110 -13.04 14.36 -4.56
N PRO A 111 -13.57 13.80 -5.66
CA PRO A 111 -12.80 12.93 -6.55
C PRO A 111 -11.66 13.65 -7.30
N GLN A 112 -11.70 14.99 -7.41
CA GLN A 112 -10.67 15.78 -8.09
C GLN A 112 -9.41 15.93 -7.25
N THR A 113 -9.57 15.92 -5.92
CA THR A 113 -8.51 16.12 -4.94
C THR A 113 -8.63 15.03 -3.88
N PRO A 114 -8.18 13.80 -4.17
CA PRO A 114 -8.46 12.64 -3.34
C PRO A 114 -7.61 12.66 -2.05
N THR A 115 -7.99 13.50 -1.09
CA THR A 115 -7.20 13.78 0.11
C THR A 115 -7.27 12.64 1.10
N ALA A 116 -8.46 12.07 1.32
CA ALA A 116 -8.65 10.94 2.21
C ALA A 116 -7.95 9.69 1.66
N MET A 117 -8.09 9.41 0.37
CA MET A 117 -7.44 8.29 -0.30
C MET A 117 -5.91 8.39 -0.25
N ASN A 118 -5.34 9.57 -0.53
CA ASN A 118 -3.88 9.77 -0.44
C ASN A 118 -3.37 9.60 1.00
N ARG A 119 -4.10 10.11 1.99
CA ARG A 119 -3.75 9.92 3.40
C ARG A 119 -3.86 8.46 3.80
N ALA A 120 -4.89 7.76 3.34
CA ALA A 120 -5.08 6.34 3.62
C ALA A 120 -3.95 5.49 3.03
N ALA A 121 -3.57 5.74 1.77
CA ALA A 121 -2.44 5.06 1.14
C ALA A 121 -1.13 5.28 1.92
N HIS A 122 -0.89 6.51 2.38
CA HIS A 122 0.27 6.83 3.22
C HIS A 122 0.26 6.05 4.54
N GLU A 123 -0.84 6.09 5.29
CA GLU A 123 -0.93 5.40 6.58
C GLU A 123 -0.84 3.87 6.42
N LEU A 124 -1.42 3.30 5.37
CA LEU A 124 -1.30 1.86 5.09
C LEU A 124 0.15 1.44 4.82
N VAL A 125 0.94 2.25 4.10
CA VAL A 125 2.36 1.97 3.84
C VAL A 125 3.18 2.08 5.14
N GLU A 126 2.90 3.08 5.96
CA GLU A 126 3.52 3.23 7.29
C GLU A 126 3.25 2.01 8.17
N GLN A 127 2.00 1.56 8.24
CA GLN A 127 1.62 0.37 9.00
C GLN A 127 2.22 -0.92 8.43
N LEU A 128 2.32 -1.04 7.10
CA LEU A 128 2.94 -2.19 6.44
C LEU A 128 4.39 -2.32 6.85
N ARG A 129 5.11 -1.20 6.84
CA ARG A 129 6.48 -1.14 7.32
C ARG A 129 6.60 -1.54 8.79
N GLU A 130 5.74 -1.01 9.66
CA GLU A 130 5.80 -1.34 11.08
C GLU A 130 5.60 -2.83 11.33
N VAL A 131 4.69 -3.46 10.57
CA VAL A 131 4.42 -4.91 10.65
C VAL A 131 5.62 -5.73 10.16
N LEU A 132 6.24 -5.32 9.05
CA LEU A 132 7.38 -6.04 8.45
C LEU A 132 8.72 -5.78 9.17
N GLY A 133 8.84 -4.70 9.94
CA GLY A 133 10.08 -4.27 10.61
C GLY A 133 11.17 -3.72 9.66
N ALA A 134 10.96 -3.81 8.36
CA ALA A 134 11.79 -3.26 7.29
C ALA A 134 10.92 -2.91 6.07
N PRO A 135 11.34 -1.96 5.23
CA PRO A 135 10.61 -1.66 4.00
C PRO A 135 10.63 -2.87 3.04
N PRO A 136 9.50 -3.17 2.38
CA PRO A 136 9.44 -4.18 1.32
C PRO A 136 10.14 -3.69 0.04
N CYS A 137 10.37 -4.59 -0.92
CA CYS A 137 10.84 -4.19 -2.24
C CYS A 137 9.70 -3.53 -3.03
N TRP A 138 9.98 -2.48 -3.80
CA TRP A 138 8.95 -1.84 -4.63
C TRP A 138 8.38 -2.79 -5.69
N SER A 139 9.20 -3.64 -6.33
CA SER A 139 8.71 -4.62 -7.32
C SER A 139 7.61 -5.49 -6.74
N ASP A 140 7.85 -6.04 -5.55
CA ASP A 140 6.94 -6.98 -4.91
C ASP A 140 5.64 -6.27 -4.49
N VAL A 141 5.72 -4.98 -4.13
CA VAL A 141 4.54 -4.16 -3.86
C VAL A 141 3.78 -3.85 -5.15
N ASP A 142 4.46 -3.43 -6.22
CA ASP A 142 3.85 -3.10 -7.52
C ASP A 142 3.11 -4.31 -8.10
N ASP A 143 3.72 -5.50 -8.06
CA ASP A 143 3.09 -6.76 -8.49
C ASP A 143 1.79 -7.04 -7.71
N MET A 144 1.82 -6.82 -6.39
CA MET A 144 0.66 -7.01 -5.52
C MET A 144 -0.45 -5.99 -5.78
N LEU A 145 -0.08 -4.74 -6.09
CA LEU A 145 -1.02 -3.66 -6.39
C LEU A 145 -1.69 -3.80 -7.76
N ARG A 146 -0.95 -4.27 -8.75
CA ARG A 146 -1.44 -4.53 -10.11
C ARG A 146 -2.25 -5.81 -10.21
N GLY A 147 -1.93 -6.80 -9.38
CA GLY A 147 -2.60 -8.09 -9.35
C GLY A 147 -2.26 -8.97 -10.56
N PRO A 148 -2.78 -10.22 -10.57
CA PRO A 148 -2.37 -11.25 -11.52
C PRO A 148 -2.73 -10.99 -12.99
N ASP A 149 -3.60 -10.01 -13.28
CA ASP A 149 -4.08 -9.72 -14.65
C ASP A 149 -3.26 -8.64 -15.37
N ALA A 150 -2.29 -8.00 -14.70
CA ALA A 150 -1.55 -6.88 -15.28
C ALA A 150 -0.44 -7.28 -16.27
N ASP A 151 -0.04 -8.56 -16.29
CA ASP A 151 1.06 -9.06 -17.13
C ASP A 151 0.65 -9.56 -18.52
N ALA A 152 -0.57 -9.23 -18.99
CA ALA A 152 -0.95 -9.53 -20.37
C ALA A 152 -0.38 -8.53 -21.40
N GLY A 153 0.35 -7.47 -20.99
CA GLY A 153 0.63 -6.34 -21.90
C GLY A 153 1.99 -5.63 -21.87
N GLU A 154 2.76 -5.61 -20.77
CA GLU A 154 3.81 -4.56 -20.67
C GLU A 154 5.14 -4.92 -20.00
N SER A 155 5.36 -6.14 -19.49
CA SER A 155 6.61 -6.46 -18.77
C SER A 155 7.85 -6.68 -19.66
N THR A 156 7.74 -6.68 -21.00
CA THR A 156 8.88 -7.05 -21.86
C THR A 156 9.78 -5.89 -22.31
N ILE A 157 9.43 -4.62 -22.04
CA ILE A 157 10.16 -3.48 -22.63
C ILE A 157 11.06 -2.74 -21.63
N GLU A 158 10.66 -2.59 -20.36
CA GLU A 158 11.49 -1.83 -19.40
C GLU A 158 12.70 -2.63 -18.86
N GLU A 159 12.62 -3.96 -18.74
CA GLU A 159 13.78 -4.76 -18.31
C GLU A 159 14.91 -4.84 -19.35
N MET A 160 14.61 -4.58 -20.63
CA MET A 160 15.65 -4.53 -21.68
C MET A 160 16.43 -3.20 -21.71
N ALA A 161 15.91 -2.13 -21.11
CA ALA A 161 16.56 -0.82 -21.14
C ALA A 161 17.69 -0.66 -20.10
N ILE A 162 17.67 -1.43 -19.01
CA ILE A 162 18.67 -1.33 -17.93
C ILE A 162 19.98 -2.06 -18.29
N TRP A 163 19.97 -2.95 -19.29
CA TRP A 163 21.16 -3.69 -19.73
C TRP A 163 21.86 -3.11 -20.98
N LEU A 164 21.39 -1.97 -21.50
CA LEU A 164 21.95 -1.36 -22.71
C LEU A 164 22.69 -0.02 -22.50
N HIS A 165 22.91 0.43 -21.26
CA HIS A 165 23.74 1.60 -20.94
C HIS A 165 24.76 1.34 -19.84
#